data_AF-A0A0A0JC37-F1
#
_entry.id   AF-A0A0A0JC37-F1
#
_cell.length_a   1.000
_cell.length_b   1.000
_cell.length_c   1.000
_cell.angle_alpha   90.00
_cell.angle_beta   90.00
_cell.angle_gamma   90.00
#
_symmetry.space_group_name_H-M   'P 1'
#
loop_
_entity.id
_entity.type
_entity.pdbx_description
1 polymer ?
#
loop_
_entity_poly.entity_id
_entity_poly.type
_entity_poly.pdbx_seq_one_letter_code
_entity_poly.pdbx_strand_id
1 'polypeptide(L)'
;MCVNLADEKNEFEVTVTDCRDAHDSEVMLRTKLSGDRTWPGDVAVEAAAEPVCLKAFESYVGIAYDESRLDWDLITTVKEDWEAGDRTIICMVFDPDAETSTEAFKGSGL
;
A
#
# COMPACT_ATOMS: atom_id res chain seq x y z
N MET A 1 1.01 7.14 -7.02
CA MET A 1 -0.35 7.25 -7.61
C MET A 1 -1.27 7.54 -6.44
N CYS A 2 -2.03 8.63 -6.48
CA CYS A 2 -2.83 9.06 -5.34
C CYS A 2 -4.25 8.48 -5.43
N VAL A 3 -4.79 8.09 -4.28
CA VAL A 3 -6.09 7.40 -4.20
C VAL A 3 -6.95 7.93 -3.07
N ASN A 4 -8.27 7.88 -3.28
CA ASN A 4 -9.24 7.96 -2.19
C ASN A 4 -9.76 6.56 -1.89
N LEU A 5 -9.92 6.27 -0.61
CA LEU A 5 -10.39 5.03 -0.03
C LEU A 5 -11.78 5.29 0.55
N ALA A 6 -12.81 4.81 -0.15
CA ALA A 6 -14.17 4.83 0.39
C ALA A 6 -14.49 3.47 1.02
N ASP A 7 -14.91 3.49 2.29
CA ASP A 7 -15.55 2.35 2.96
C ASP A 7 -17.07 2.56 2.94
N GLU A 8 -17.71 2.02 1.90
CA GLU A 8 -19.17 1.92 1.86
C GLU A 8 -19.57 0.47 2.19
N LYS A 9 -20.12 0.25 3.39
CA LYS A 9 -20.79 -0.98 3.86
C LYS A 9 -20.40 -2.25 3.08
N ASN A 10 -19.22 -2.80 3.40
CA ASN A 10 -18.64 -4.05 2.89
C ASN A 10 -18.04 -4.02 1.48
N GLU A 11 -17.80 -2.84 0.90
CA GLU A 11 -17.01 -2.68 -0.33
C GLU A 11 -15.93 -1.61 -0.12
N PHE A 12 -14.67 -2.00 -0.38
CA PHE A 12 -13.57 -1.05 -0.50
C PHE A 12 -13.55 -0.53 -1.94
N GLU A 13 -13.94 0.73 -2.14
CA GLU A 13 -13.75 1.40 -3.42
C GLU A 13 -12.47 2.23 -3.37
N VAL A 14 -11.60 2.01 -4.36
CA VAL A 14 -10.36 2.79 -4.53
C VAL A 14 -10.49 3.60 -5.80
N THR A 15 -10.51 4.92 -5.67
CA THR A 15 -10.54 5.84 -6.82
C THR A 15 -9.18 6.50 -7.00
N VAL A 16 -8.69 6.55 -8.25
CA VAL A 16 -7.43 7.24 -8.56
C VAL A 16 -7.71 8.72 -8.77
N THR A 17 -6.90 9.59 -8.15
CA THR A 17 -7.00 11.04 -8.26
C THR A 17 -5.63 11.70 -8.53
N ASP A 18 -5.63 12.98 -8.89
CA ASP A 18 -4.40 13.77 -8.99
C ASP A 18 -3.85 14.03 -7.59
N CYS A 19 -2.53 13.92 -7.41
CA CYS A 19 -1.90 14.13 -6.10
C CYS A 19 -1.93 15.59 -5.62
N ARG A 20 -2.34 16.52 -6.48
CA ARG A 20 -2.60 17.93 -6.14
C ARG A 20 -4.02 18.17 -5.65
N ASP A 21 -4.90 17.19 -5.86
CA ASP A 21 -6.24 17.16 -5.28
C ASP A 21 -6.18 16.42 -3.94
N ALA A 22 -7.23 16.59 -3.12
CA ALA A 22 -7.36 15.87 -1.86
C ALA A 22 -7.34 14.36 -2.12
N HIS A 23 -6.51 13.64 -1.37
CA HIS A 23 -6.38 12.18 -1.43
C HIS A 23 -6.00 11.59 -0.07
N ASP A 24 -6.39 10.35 0.15
CA ASP A 24 -6.22 9.66 1.43
C ASP A 24 -4.88 8.93 1.51
N SER A 25 -4.40 8.38 0.38
CA SER A 25 -3.20 7.56 0.35
C SER A 25 -2.50 7.59 -1.00
N GLU A 26 -1.26 7.11 -1.03
CA GLU A 26 -0.50 6.92 -2.26
C GLU A 26 0.00 5.49 -2.42
N VAL A 27 -0.23 4.91 -3.59
CA VAL A 27 0.39 3.64 -3.97
C VAL A 27 1.85 3.89 -4.32
N MET A 28 2.74 3.31 -3.50
CA MET A 28 4.20 3.34 -3.63
C MET A 28 4.70 2.25 -4.56
N LEU A 29 4.12 1.05 -4.43
CA LEU A 29 4.52 -0.13 -5.19
C LEU A 29 3.33 -1.05 -5.41
N ARG A 30 3.20 -1.55 -6.64
CA ARG A 30 2.37 -2.71 -6.97
C ARG A 30 3.28 -3.78 -7.55
N THR A 31 3.37 -4.93 -6.90
CA THR A 31 4.23 -6.03 -7.33
C THR A 31 3.59 -7.37 -7.05
N LYS A 32 4.24 -8.46 -7.45
CA LYS A 32 3.77 -9.82 -7.24
C LYS A 32 4.76 -10.60 -6.40
N LEU A 33 4.27 -11.23 -5.33
CA LEU A 33 5.10 -12.12 -4.52
C LEU A 33 5.49 -13.38 -5.30
N SER A 34 6.69 -13.86 -5.00
CA SER A 34 7.17 -15.16 -5.45
C SER A 34 6.49 -16.28 -4.64
N GLY A 35 6.29 -17.44 -5.26
CA GLY A 35 5.61 -18.57 -4.61
C GLY A 35 4.91 -19.43 -5.65
N ASP A 36 4.53 -20.63 -5.23
CA ASP A 36 3.66 -21.49 -6.01
C ASP A 36 2.18 -21.09 -5.81
N ARG A 37 1.26 -21.97 -6.21
CA ARG A 37 -0.19 -21.74 -6.06
C ARG A 37 -0.74 -22.24 -4.72
N THR A 38 0.08 -22.85 -3.88
CA THR A 38 -0.34 -23.29 -2.56
C THR A 38 -0.46 -22.08 -1.65
N TRP A 39 -1.63 -21.89 -1.03
CA TRP A 39 -1.84 -20.79 -0.10
C TRP A 39 -0.97 -20.96 1.16
N PRO A 40 -0.05 -20.04 1.47
CA PRO A 40 0.82 -20.17 2.64
C PRO A 40 0.14 -19.71 3.94
N GLY A 41 -1.06 -19.10 3.87
CA GLY A 41 -1.73 -18.47 5.01
C GLY A 41 -1.53 -16.96 5.03
N ASP A 42 -2.52 -16.21 5.51
CA ASP A 42 -2.53 -14.74 5.52
C ASP A 42 -1.26 -14.17 6.21
N VAL A 43 -0.96 -14.67 7.41
CA VAL A 43 0.22 -14.27 8.20
C VAL A 43 1.53 -14.46 7.42
N ALA A 44 1.66 -15.52 6.62
CA ALA A 44 2.87 -15.78 5.85
C ALA A 44 2.96 -14.87 4.62
N VAL A 45 1.82 -14.52 4.02
CA VAL A 45 1.76 -13.55 2.90
C VAL A 45 2.13 -12.16 3.40
N GLU A 46 1.55 -11.71 4.51
CA GLU A 46 1.84 -10.41 5.12
C GLU A 46 3.32 -10.30 5.51
N ALA A 47 3.86 -11.30 6.21
CA ALA A 47 5.27 -11.32 6.59
C ALA A 47 6.24 -11.30 5.39
N ALA A 48 5.82 -11.83 4.23
CA ALA A 48 6.59 -11.75 2.99
C ALA A 48 6.46 -10.39 2.28
N ALA A 49 5.33 -9.70 2.45
CA ALA A 49 5.04 -8.40 1.84
C ALA A 49 5.68 -7.24 2.62
N GLU A 50 5.69 -7.30 3.94
CA GLU A 50 6.21 -6.25 4.82
C GLU A 50 7.61 -5.72 4.43
N PRO A 51 8.67 -6.55 4.29
CA PRO A 51 9.98 -6.03 3.91
C PRO A 51 10.02 -5.45 2.49
N VAL A 52 9.12 -5.88 1.61
CA VAL A 52 8.97 -5.31 0.25
C VAL A 52 8.35 -3.92 0.34
N CYS A 53 7.32 -3.74 1.18
CA CYS A 53 6.65 -2.46 1.36
C CYS A 53 7.51 -1.45 2.14
N LEU A 54 8.23 -1.86 3.18
CA LEU A 54 9.16 -0.98 3.91
C LEU A 54 10.26 -0.43 2.99
N LYS A 55 10.81 -1.29 2.11
CA LYS A 55 11.79 -0.83 1.11
C LYS A 55 11.16 0.11 0.08
N ALA A 56 9.93 -0.14 -0.32
CA ALA A 56 9.20 0.74 -1.23
C ALA A 56 8.95 2.10 -0.58
N PHE A 57 8.61 2.12 0.70
CA PHE A 57 8.42 3.32 1.51
C PHE A 57 9.65 4.22 1.48
N GLU A 58 10.80 3.69 1.89
CA GLU A 58 12.05 4.46 1.91
C GLU A 58 12.39 5.02 0.53
N SER A 59 12.22 4.20 -0.52
CA SER A 59 12.47 4.61 -1.90
C SER A 59 11.48 5.67 -2.41
N TYR A 60 10.26 5.68 -1.90
CA TYR A 60 9.17 6.55 -2.35
C TYR A 60 9.15 7.88 -1.62
N VAL A 61 9.20 7.85 -0.28
CA VAL A 61 9.15 9.02 0.61
C VAL A 61 10.52 9.73 0.66
N GLY A 62 11.61 8.95 0.59
CA GLY A 62 12.98 9.47 0.59
C GLY A 62 13.70 9.42 1.93
N ILE A 63 13.04 8.93 2.99
CA ILE A 63 13.61 8.65 4.31
C ILE A 63 13.10 7.29 4.83
N ALA A 64 13.79 6.70 5.79
CA ALA A 64 13.36 5.42 6.36
C ALA A 64 12.07 5.57 7.19
N TYR A 65 11.29 4.49 7.28
CA TYR A 65 10.00 4.49 7.99
C TYR A 65 10.13 4.88 9.47
N ASP A 66 11.21 4.44 10.14
CA ASP A 66 11.48 4.77 11.53
C ASP A 66 11.86 6.25 11.77
N GLU A 67 12.17 6.99 10.71
CA GLU A 67 12.45 8.42 10.74
C GLU A 67 11.26 9.28 10.25
N SER A 68 10.21 8.64 9.75
CA SER A 68 9.04 9.28 9.13
C SER A 68 7.89 9.45 10.12
N ARG A 69 7.08 10.50 9.91
CA ARG A 69 5.77 10.63 10.57
C ARG A 69 4.65 9.94 9.79
N LEU A 70 4.90 9.57 8.53
CA LEU A 70 3.94 8.90 7.67
C LEU A 70 3.87 7.42 8.05
N ASP A 71 2.71 6.83 7.83
CA ASP A 71 2.50 5.41 8.05
C ASP A 71 2.25 4.71 6.71
N TRP A 72 2.28 3.39 6.72
CA TRP A 72 2.12 2.58 5.54
C TRP A 72 1.14 1.44 5.78
N ASP A 73 0.47 1.04 4.70
CA ASP A 73 -0.43 -0.10 4.71
C ASP A 73 -0.20 -0.96 3.46
N LEU A 74 -0.73 -2.17 3.47
CA LEU A 74 -0.61 -3.12 2.39
C LEU A 74 -1.96 -3.76 2.06
N ILE A 75 -2.22 -3.92 0.77
CA ILE A 75 -3.30 -4.77 0.28
C ILE A 75 -2.65 -6.03 -0.29
N THR A 76 -3.10 -7.19 0.19
CA THR A 76 -2.71 -8.49 -0.35
C THR A 76 -3.88 -9.16 -1.05
N THR A 77 -3.55 -10.19 -1.81
CA THR A 77 -4.53 -11.06 -2.45
C THR A 77 -5.16 -12.00 -1.42
N VAL A 78 -6.37 -12.49 -1.69
CA VAL A 78 -7.00 -13.55 -0.91
C VAL A 78 -6.58 -14.93 -1.41
N LYS A 79 -6.90 -15.97 -0.65
CA LYS A 79 -6.57 -17.36 -0.97
C LYS A 79 -7.00 -17.77 -2.38
N GLU A 80 -8.24 -17.45 -2.76
CA GLU A 80 -8.82 -17.85 -4.04
C GLU A 80 -8.00 -17.29 -5.23
N ASP A 81 -7.61 -16.03 -5.14
CA ASP A 81 -6.80 -15.35 -6.15
C ASP A 81 -5.35 -15.86 -6.16
N TRP A 82 -4.77 -16.15 -5.00
CA TRP A 82 -3.46 -16.80 -4.87
C TRP A 82 -3.40 -18.15 -5.58
N GLU A 83 -4.40 -18.99 -5.33
CA GLU A 83 -4.52 -20.31 -5.95
C GLU A 83 -4.77 -20.19 -7.47
N ALA A 84 -5.50 -19.16 -7.92
CA ALA A 84 -5.61 -18.80 -9.33
C ALA A 84 -4.29 -18.28 -9.93
N GLY A 85 -3.36 -17.87 -9.06
CA GLY A 85 -2.01 -17.47 -9.39
C GLY A 85 -1.79 -15.96 -9.37
N ASP A 86 -2.75 -15.16 -8.93
CA ASP A 86 -2.53 -13.76 -8.59
C ASP A 86 -1.93 -13.67 -7.19
N ARG A 87 -0.77 -13.02 -7.06
CA ARG A 87 -0.05 -12.84 -5.79
C ARG A 87 0.31 -11.40 -5.61
N THR A 88 -0.54 -10.53 -6.16
CA THR A 88 -0.32 -9.10 -6.18
C THR A 88 -0.37 -8.59 -4.74
N ILE A 89 0.59 -7.74 -4.43
CA ILE A 89 0.57 -6.88 -3.26
C ILE A 89 0.63 -5.43 -3.72
N ILE A 90 0.00 -4.55 -2.95
CA ILE A 90 0.01 -3.11 -3.15
C ILE A 90 0.46 -2.48 -1.84
N CYS A 91 1.54 -1.73 -1.88
CA CYS A 91 2.08 -0.99 -0.74
C CYS A 91 1.63 0.47 -0.85
N MET A 92 1.05 1.01 0.22
CA MET A 92 0.50 2.35 0.29
C MET A 92 1.14 3.16 1.42
N VAL A 93 1.21 4.48 1.26
CA VAL A 93 1.61 5.43 2.29
C VAL A 93 0.49 6.43 2.53
N PHE A 94 0.32 6.83 3.78
CA PHE A 94 -0.67 7.81 4.20
C PHE A 94 -0.16 8.61 5.41
N ASP A 95 -0.88 9.68 5.75
CA ASP A 95 -0.61 10.48 6.93
C ASP A 95 -1.56 10.04 8.05
N PRO A 96 -1.08 9.42 9.15
CA PRO A 96 -1.95 8.95 10.23
C PRO A 96 -2.58 10.11 11.03
N ASP A 97 -2.03 11.32 10.92
CA ASP A 97 -2.48 12.50 11.65
C ASP A 97 -3.43 13.40 10.82
N ALA A 98 -3.68 13.06 9.55
CA ALA A 98 -4.52 13.82 8.64
C ALA A 98 -5.46 12.93 7.82
N GLU A 99 -6.73 13.35 7.67
CA GLU A 99 -7.71 12.61 6.86
C GLU A 99 -7.32 12.60 5.37
N THR A 100 -6.75 13.70 4.86
CA THR A 100 -6.35 13.84 3.45
C THR A 100 -5.10 14.69 3.30
N SER A 101 -4.41 14.51 2.16
CA SER A 101 -3.35 15.40 1.68
C SER A 101 -3.70 16.03 0.33
N THR A 102 -3.16 17.21 0.05
CA THR A 102 -3.19 17.85 -1.29
C THR A 102 -1.79 17.98 -1.89
N GLU A 103 -0.79 17.39 -1.22
CA GLU A 103 0.60 17.33 -1.66
C GLU A 103 1.04 15.87 -1.73
N ALA A 104 1.93 15.57 -2.67
CA ALA A 104 2.44 14.22 -2.80
C ALA A 104 3.45 13.89 -1.68
N PHE A 105 3.31 12.73 -1.05
CA PHE A 105 4.28 12.13 -0.14
C PHE A 105 5.55 11.68 -0.86
N LYS A 106 5.51 11.54 -2.19
CA LYS A 106 6.68 11.14 -2.98
C LYS A 106 7.82 12.16 -2.85
N GLY A 107 8.94 11.72 -2.28
CA GLY A 107 10.13 12.55 -2.07
C GLY A 107 9.92 13.69 -1.07
N SER A 108 8.90 13.59 -0.22
CA SER A 108 8.56 14.63 0.75
C SER A 108 9.54 14.69 1.93
N GLY A 109 10.17 13.55 2.27
CA GLY A 109 11.00 13.41 3.47
C GLY A 109 10.23 13.68 4.77
N LEU A 110 8.91 13.48 4.77
CA LEU A 110 8.04 13.58 5.93
C LEU A 110 8.09 12.31 6.77
#